data_AF-A0A7C5BE36-F1
#
_entry.id   AF-A0A7C5BE36-F1
#
_cell.length_a   1.000
_cell.length_b   1.000
_cell.length_c   1.000
_cell.angle_alpha   90.00
_cell.angle_beta   90.00
_cell.angle_gamma   90.00
#
_symmetry.space_group_name_H-M   'P 1'
#
loop_
_entity.id
_entity.type
_entity.pdbx_description
1 polymer ?
#
loop_
_entity_poly.entity_id
_entity_poly.type
_entity_poly.pdbx_seq_one_letter_code
_entity_poly.pdbx_strand_id
1 'polypeptide(L)'
;MNKNILVVITLSTLFFLNGCGGDSGSSKSKQSTADIPSNIPMEMNRAYTIQKGDEIEKLSEGTEVQVVSDLNSSKTTATLLSGKAAILRAN
;
A
#
# COMPACT_ATOMS: atom_id res chain seq x y z
N MET A 1 -28.56 -0.91 -18.28
CA MET A 1 -27.99 -2.10 -17.62
C MET A 1 -26.50 -2.12 -17.93
N ASN A 2 -25.68 -1.54 -17.07
CA ASN A 2 -24.24 -1.43 -17.32
C ASN A 2 -23.55 -2.61 -16.62
N LYS A 3 -22.89 -3.45 -17.43
CA LYS A 3 -22.15 -4.64 -16.99
C LYS A 3 -20.79 -4.18 -16.47
N ASN A 4 -20.58 -4.23 -15.17
CA ASN A 4 -19.28 -3.96 -14.56
C ASN A 4 -18.40 -5.20 -14.74
N ILE A 5 -17.33 -5.07 -15.53
CA ILE A 5 -16.34 -6.12 -15.76
C ILE A 5 -15.30 -6.02 -14.64
N LEU A 6 -15.30 -7.01 -13.75
CA LEU A 6 -14.31 -7.18 -12.70
C LEU A 6 -13.09 -7.91 -13.27
N VAL A 7 -11.94 -7.22 -13.36
CA VAL A 7 -10.66 -7.84 -13.71
C VAL A 7 -9.85 -7.96 -12.42
N VAL A 8 -9.66 -9.19 -11.94
CA VAL A 8 -8.83 -9.50 -10.76
C VAL A 8 -7.46 -9.95 -11.27
N ILE A 9 -6.43 -9.14 -11.04
CA ILE A 9 -5.04 -9.50 -11.32
C ILE A 9 -4.38 -9.87 -9.99
N THR A 10 -4.20 -11.16 -9.75
CA THR A 10 -3.42 -11.67 -8.62
C THR A 10 -1.96 -11.77 -9.02
N LEU A 11 -1.12 -10.85 -8.53
CA LEU A 11 0.32 -10.88 -8.74
C LEU A 11 1.00 -11.51 -7.52
N SER A 12 1.23 -12.82 -7.59
CA SER A 12 1.99 -13.58 -6.59
C SER A 12 3.45 -13.65 -7.01
N THR A 13 4.33 -12.93 -6.30
CA THR A 13 5.78 -13.13 -6.38
C THR A 13 6.36 -13.40 -5.01
N LEU A 14 6.76 -14.65 -4.79
CA LEU A 14 7.63 -15.09 -3.71
C LEU A 14 9.02 -14.46 -3.90
N PHE A 15 9.59 -13.87 -2.85
CA PHE A 15 11.04 -13.67 -2.74
C PHE A 15 11.52 -14.26 -1.41
N PHE A 16 12.12 -15.44 -1.50
CA PHE A 16 13.04 -15.98 -0.51
C PHE A 16 14.44 -15.44 -0.84
N LEU A 17 15.10 -14.70 0.06
CA LEU A 17 16.56 -14.65 0.07
C LEU A 17 17.09 -14.52 1.50
N ASN A 18 17.72 -15.60 1.96
CA ASN A 18 18.75 -15.58 2.99
C ASN A 18 19.98 -14.83 2.45
N GLY A 19 20.67 -14.03 3.27
CA GLY A 19 21.89 -13.35 2.86
C GLY A 19 22.67 -12.73 4.02
N CYS A 20 23.66 -13.48 4.49
CA CYS A 20 24.74 -13.10 5.39
C CYS A 20 25.69 -12.06 4.72
N GLY A 21 26.27 -11.13 5.48
CA GLY A 21 27.43 -10.34 5.05
C GLY A 21 27.48 -8.94 5.66
N GLY A 22 28.43 -8.72 6.58
CA GLY A 22 28.80 -7.39 7.04
C GLY A 22 29.77 -6.71 6.07
N ASP A 23 29.75 -5.38 6.04
CA ASP A 23 30.95 -4.57 5.81
C ASP A 23 30.76 -3.14 6.33
N SER A 24 31.84 -2.65 6.92
CA SER A 24 32.05 -1.32 7.48
C SER A 24 32.27 -0.28 6.39
N GLY A 25 31.40 0.73 6.32
CA GLY A 25 31.56 1.83 5.37
C GLY A 25 31.01 3.14 5.90
N SER A 26 31.87 3.93 6.57
CA SER A 26 31.64 5.34 6.85
C SER A 26 31.39 6.10 5.55
N SER A 27 30.12 6.38 5.27
CA SER A 27 29.72 7.42 4.33
C SER A 27 28.87 8.42 5.11
N LYS A 28 29.37 9.65 5.18
CA LYS A 28 28.57 10.84 5.52
C LYS A 28 27.43 10.94 4.52
N SER A 29 26.35 10.22 4.76
CA SER A 29 25.07 10.50 4.12
C SER A 29 24.60 11.80 4.74
N LYS A 30 24.68 12.86 3.93
CA LYS A 30 23.81 14.03 4.08
C LYS A 30 22.45 13.48 4.48
N GLN A 31 21.99 13.86 5.65
CA GLN A 31 20.66 13.53 6.14
C GLN A 31 19.69 14.11 5.13
N SER A 32 19.38 13.32 4.10
CA SER A 32 18.13 13.45 3.38
C SER A 32 17.12 13.38 4.49
N THR A 33 16.37 14.44 4.70
CA THR A 33 15.08 14.38 5.36
C THR A 33 14.33 13.31 4.58
N ALA A 34 14.46 12.05 5.00
CA ALA A 34 13.70 10.97 4.43
C ALA A 34 12.27 11.37 4.74
N ASP A 35 11.46 11.62 3.72
CA ASP A 35 10.03 11.81 3.90
C ASP A 35 9.55 10.56 4.63
N ILE A 36 9.39 10.68 5.95
CA ILE A 36 8.94 9.56 6.77
C ILE A 36 7.51 9.31 6.30
N PRO A 37 7.23 8.16 5.64
CA PRO A 37 5.90 7.91 5.15
C PRO A 37 4.95 7.93 6.35
N SER A 38 3.92 8.78 6.27
CA SER A 38 2.85 8.78 7.25
C SER A 38 2.11 7.46 7.12
N ASN A 39 1.99 6.74 8.23
CA ASN A 39 1.28 5.47 8.30
C ASN A 39 -0.14 5.74 8.83
N ILE A 40 -1.13 5.67 7.95
CA ILE A 40 -2.54 5.94 8.24
C ILE A 40 -3.26 4.60 8.43
N PRO A 41 -3.59 4.18 9.67
CA PRO A 41 -4.28 2.92 9.89
C PRO A 41 -5.66 2.93 9.24
N MET A 42 -6.00 1.85 8.54
CA MET A 42 -7.32 1.67 7.94
C MET A 42 -8.30 1.08 8.96
N GLU A 43 -9.47 1.69 9.07
CA GLU A 43 -10.61 1.19 9.83
C GLU A 43 -11.50 0.33 8.93
N MET A 44 -12.06 -0.73 9.50
CA MET A 44 -12.94 -1.65 8.79
C MET A 44 -14.19 -0.93 8.27
N ASN A 45 -14.57 -1.22 7.02
CA ASN A 45 -15.70 -0.63 6.30
C ASN A 45 -15.61 0.90 6.11
N ARG A 46 -14.44 1.51 6.34
CA ARG A 46 -14.20 2.92 6.07
C ARG A 46 -13.49 3.10 4.73
N ALA A 47 -14.02 4.00 3.90
CA ALA A 47 -13.43 4.35 2.62
C ALA A 47 -12.37 5.45 2.77
N TYR A 48 -11.20 5.22 2.19
CA TYR A 48 -10.08 6.16 2.14
C TYR A 48 -9.85 6.59 0.70
N THR A 49 -9.63 7.89 0.47
CA THR A 49 -9.24 8.37 -0.87
C THR A 49 -7.74 8.16 -1.06
N ILE A 50 -7.38 7.45 -2.12
CA ILE A 50 -6.00 7.11 -2.47
C ILE A 50 -5.44 8.22 -3.36
N GLN A 51 -4.30 8.74 -2.96
CA GLN A 51 -3.53 9.74 -3.69
C GLN A 51 -2.41 9.09 -4.49
N LYS A 52 -1.86 9.82 -5.47
CA LYS A 52 -0.73 9.34 -6.24
C LYS A 52 0.48 9.16 -5.31
N GLY A 53 1.05 7.96 -5.28
CA GLY A 53 2.18 7.61 -4.43
C GLY A 53 1.79 7.01 -3.08
N ASP A 54 0.50 6.90 -2.78
CA ASP A 54 0.03 6.10 -1.64
C ASP A 54 0.25 4.61 -1.90
N GLU A 55 0.66 3.88 -0.87
CA GLU A 55 0.73 2.43 -0.86
C GLU A 55 -0.20 1.86 0.22
N ILE A 56 -0.80 0.69 -0.04
CA ILE A 56 -1.62 -0.01 0.95
C ILE A 56 -0.82 -1.19 1.49
N GLU A 57 -0.42 -1.08 2.75
CA GLU A 57 0.29 -2.12 3.48
C GLU A 57 -0.71 -3.04 4.20
N LYS A 58 -0.65 -4.35 3.93
CA LYS A 58 -1.45 -5.37 4.64
C LYS A 58 -0.65 -5.90 5.82
N LEU A 59 -1.16 -5.71 7.03
CA LEU A 59 -0.46 -5.96 8.29
C LEU A 59 -0.85 -7.29 8.96
N SER A 60 -1.87 -7.99 8.45
CA SER A 60 -2.22 -9.34 8.91
C SER A 60 -2.55 -10.27 7.75
N GLU A 61 -2.33 -11.57 7.95
CA GLU A 61 -2.82 -12.58 7.02
C GLU A 61 -4.35 -12.50 6.88
N GLY A 62 -4.84 -12.89 5.70
CA GLY A 62 -6.27 -12.80 5.37
C GLY A 62 -6.81 -11.39 5.19
N THR A 63 -5.97 -10.34 5.20
CA THR A 63 -6.42 -8.96 5.00
C THR A 63 -6.99 -8.74 3.61
N GLU A 64 -8.24 -8.31 3.57
CA GLU A 64 -8.97 -7.99 2.34
C GLU A 64 -9.22 -6.49 2.25
N VAL A 65 -8.78 -5.88 1.15
CA VAL A 65 -8.99 -4.47 0.84
C VAL A 65 -9.62 -4.38 -0.54
N GLN A 66 -10.76 -3.72 -0.61
CA GLN A 66 -11.43 -3.40 -1.86
C GLN A 66 -10.93 -2.06 -2.37
N VAL A 67 -10.45 -2.02 -3.61
CA VAL A 67 -10.05 -0.78 -4.29
C VAL A 67 -11.02 -0.54 -5.44
N VAL A 68 -11.58 0.66 -5.48
CA VAL A 68 -12.52 1.11 -6.51
C VAL A 68 -12.00 2.40 -7.13
N SER A 69 -11.83 2.41 -8.44
CA SER A 69 -11.48 3.62 -9.22
C SER A 69 -12.68 4.09 -10.02
N ASP A 70 -13.12 5.32 -9.79
CA ASP A 70 -14.10 6.00 -10.60
C ASP A 70 -13.38 6.79 -11.71
N LEU A 71 -13.56 6.33 -12.95
CA LEU A 71 -12.94 6.94 -14.12
C LEU A 71 -13.54 8.32 -14.47
N ASN A 72 -14.78 8.61 -14.07
CA ASN A 72 -15.40 9.90 -14.36
C ASN A 72 -14.84 11.01 -13.46
N SER A 73 -14.63 10.71 -12.18
CA SER A 73 -14.07 11.65 -11.20
C SER A 73 -12.55 11.52 -11.02
N SER A 74 -11.92 10.54 -11.69
CA SER A 74 -10.50 10.20 -11.51
C SER A 74 -10.12 9.94 -10.05
N LYS A 75 -11.09 9.49 -9.25
CA LYS A 75 -10.92 9.24 -7.82
C LYS A 75 -10.75 7.74 -7.58
N THR A 76 -9.74 7.37 -6.82
CA THR A 76 -9.57 6.00 -6.32
C THR A 76 -9.86 5.97 -4.83
N THR A 77 -10.62 4.99 -4.38
CA THR A 77 -10.91 4.75 -2.96
C THR A 77 -10.55 3.32 -2.58
N ALA A 78 -10.02 3.14 -1.37
CA ALA A 78 -9.79 1.83 -0.77
C ALA A 78 -10.61 1.66 0.50
N THR A 79 -11.16 0.47 0.71
CA THR A 79 -11.95 0.11 1.89
C THR A 79 -11.44 -1.20 2.45
N LEU A 80 -11.12 -1.21 3.75
CA LEU A 80 -10.74 -2.44 4.46
C LEU A 80 -11.99 -3.27 4.74
N LEU A 81 -12.04 -4.51 4.24
CA LEU A 81 -13.15 -5.43 4.46
C LEU A 81 -12.88 -6.39 5.63
N SER A 82 -11.62 -6.80 5.80
CA SER A 82 -11.20 -7.71 6.88
C SER A 82 -9.69 -7.60 7.17
N GLY A 83 -9.27 -7.98 8.37
CA GLY A 83 -7.86 -7.96 8.78
C GLY A 83 -7.35 -6.60 9.26
N LYS A 84 -6.09 -6.30 8.97
CA LYS A 84 -5.41 -5.05 9.36
C LYS A 84 -4.64 -4.51 8.16
N ALA A 85 -4.87 -3.25 7.82
CA ALA A 85 -4.13 -2.57 6.77
C ALA A 85 -3.85 -1.12 7.16
N ALA A 86 -2.92 -0.50 6.46
CA ALA A 86 -2.64 0.92 6.59
C ALA A 86 -2.21 1.53 5.25
N ILE A 87 -2.37 2.85 5.12
CA ILE A 87 -1.92 3.60 3.96
C ILE A 87 -0.58 4.25 4.32
N LEU A 88 0.45 3.92 3.55
CA LEU A 88 1.74 4.58 3.58
C LEU A 88 1.70 5.73 2.59
N ARG A 89 1.86 6.96 3.09
CA ARG A 89 1.89 8.17 2.26
C ARG A 89 3.17 8.94 2.50
N ALA A 90 4.01 9.06 1.47
CA ALA A 90 5.13 9.99 1.49
C ALA A 90 4.59 11.41 1.72
N ASN A 91 5.14 12.10 2.72
CA ASN A 91 4.82 13.50 2.96
C ASN A 91 5.51 14.43 1.96
#